data_AF-A0A6M0FZM4-F1
#
_entry.id   AF-A0A6M0FZM4-F1
#
_cell.length_a   1.000
_cell.length_b   1.000
_cell.length_c   1.000
_cell.angle_alpha   90.00
_cell.angle_beta   90.00
_cell.angle_gamma   90.00
#
_symmetry.space_group_name_H-M   'P 1'
#
loop_
_entity.id
_entity.type
_entity.pdbx_description
1 polymer ?
#
loop_
_entity_poly.entity_id
_entity_poly.type
_entity_poly.pdbx_seq_one_letter_code
_entity_poly.pdbx_strand_id
1 'polypeptide(L)'
;MATWLNGAKELYTKALEEISYRRSSSVTVVNAAYTSQVDSRYGVLLGTRKGDQFFTFDGEVLQADGNAGRNIEARLDDPEISRFMKSVEVREVLIKRTVSFLGQRDLTLKDAIRLGWFDSRHFQGISKKAGVESEIPVA
;
A
#
# COMPACT_ATOMS: atom_id res chain seq x y z
N MET A 1 13.98 22.52 -6.11
CA MET A 1 13.68 21.35 -6.95
C MET A 1 14.81 20.35 -6.76
N ALA A 2 14.62 19.32 -5.94
CA ALA A 2 15.62 18.26 -5.80
C ALA A 2 15.51 17.35 -7.03
N THR A 3 16.47 17.46 -7.94
CA THR A 3 16.59 16.56 -9.08
C THR A 3 17.04 15.20 -8.54
N TRP A 4 16.19 14.18 -8.64
CA TRP A 4 16.61 12.81 -8.43
C TRP A 4 17.73 12.51 -9.44
N LEU A 5 18.96 12.38 -8.93
CA LEU A 5 20.12 12.08 -9.77
C LEU A 5 19.96 10.67 -10.35
N ASN A 6 20.06 10.56 -11.67
CA ASN A 6 20.35 9.28 -12.32
C ASN A 6 21.62 8.71 -11.68
N GLY A 7 21.55 7.52 -11.07
CA GLY A 7 22.64 6.92 -10.28
C GLY A 7 22.42 6.94 -8.76
N ALA A 8 21.46 7.71 -8.24
CA ALA A 8 21.19 7.78 -6.79
C ALA A 8 20.72 6.43 -6.23
N LYS A 9 19.93 5.68 -7.00
CA LYS A 9 19.46 4.35 -6.59
C LYS A 9 20.63 3.38 -6.40
N GLU A 10 21.55 3.34 -7.36
CA GLU A 10 22.74 2.48 -7.31
C GLU A 10 23.66 2.89 -6.15
N LEU A 11 23.85 4.19 -5.94
CA LEU A 11 24.62 4.72 -4.82
C LEU A 11 24.02 4.33 -3.47
N TYR A 12 22.72 4.56 -3.25
CA TYR A 12 22.05 4.20 -2.01
C TYR A 12 22.03 2.69 -1.79
N THR A 13 21.84 1.90 -2.84
CA THR A 13 21.89 0.43 -2.74
C THR A 13 23.27 -0.02 -2.25
N LYS A 14 24.36 0.46 -2.87
CA LYS A 14 25.73 0.14 -2.44
C LYS A 14 26.01 0.56 -1.00
N ALA A 15 25.58 1.77 -0.62
CA ALA A 15 25.76 2.27 0.74
C ALA A 15 25.01 1.41 1.76
N LEU A 16 23.76 1.01 1.45
CA LEU A 16 22.97 0.11 2.30
C LEU A 16 23.62 -1.27 2.42
N GLU A 17 24.13 -1.83 1.33
CA GLU A 17 24.85 -3.11 1.34
C GLU A 17 26.12 -3.06 2.20
N GLU A 18 26.95 -2.02 2.03
CA GLU A 18 28.19 -1.83 2.81
C GLU A 18 27.92 -1.67 4.30
N ILE A 19 26.94 -0.83 4.67
CA ILE A 19 26.57 -0.62 6.07
C ILE A 19 26.02 -1.91 6.68
N SER A 20 25.18 -2.64 5.94
CA SER A 20 24.57 -3.88 6.42
C SER A 20 25.61 -4.96 6.65
N TYR A 21 26.57 -5.11 5.73
CA TYR A 21 27.71 -6.00 5.90
C TYR A 21 28.50 -5.66 7.16
N ARG A 22 28.83 -4.37 7.37
CA ARG A 22 29.59 -3.91 8.56
C ARG A 22 28.85 -4.09 9.88
N ARG A 23 27.52 -4.04 9.85
CA ARG A 23 26.66 -4.15 11.05
C ARG A 23 26.10 -5.55 11.26
N SER A 24 26.52 -6.53 10.45
CA SER A 24 25.94 -7.88 10.46
C SER A 24 24.40 -7.85 10.39
N SER A 25 23.86 -6.91 9.60
CA SER A 25 22.43 -6.75 9.34
C SER A 25 22.11 -7.18 7.92
N SER A 26 20.84 -7.48 7.64
CA SER A 26 20.34 -7.82 6.30
C SER A 26 19.55 -6.66 5.69
N VAL A 27 19.70 -6.45 4.38
CA VAL A 27 18.84 -5.55 3.59
C VAL A 27 18.07 -6.37 2.58
N THR A 28 16.76 -6.21 2.60
CA THR A 28 15.84 -6.89 1.69
C THR A 28 15.04 -5.86 0.90
N VAL A 29 14.94 -6.07 -0.41
CA VAL A 29 14.12 -5.23 -1.28
C VAL A 29 12.74 -5.86 -1.42
N VAL A 30 11.71 -5.08 -1.10
CA VAL A 30 10.29 -5.47 -1.19
C VAL A 30 9.55 -4.67 -2.25
N ASN A 31 8.30 -5.04 -2.53
CA ASN A 31 7.47 -4.30 -3.47
C ASN A 31 6.94 -3.01 -2.83
N ALA A 32 7.34 -1.85 -3.37
CA ALA A 32 6.95 -0.54 -2.84
C ALA A 32 5.60 -0.01 -3.37
N ALA A 33 4.93 -0.73 -4.27
CA ALA A 33 3.69 -0.24 -4.88
C ALA A 33 2.58 -0.02 -3.84
N TYR A 34 1.94 1.15 -3.92
CA TYR A 34 0.85 1.63 -3.07
C TYR A 34 1.17 1.84 -1.58
N THR A 35 2.43 1.73 -1.17
CA THR A 35 2.83 1.85 0.25
C THR A 35 2.51 3.21 0.88
N SER A 36 2.36 4.27 0.08
CA SER A 36 1.93 5.59 0.57
C SER A 36 0.42 5.83 0.46
N GLN A 37 -0.34 4.87 -0.07
CA GLN A 37 -1.80 4.92 -0.25
C GLN A 37 -2.54 3.97 0.70
N VAL A 38 -1.83 3.02 1.32
CA VAL A 38 -2.39 2.02 2.24
C VAL A 38 -2.34 2.54 3.68
N ASP A 39 -3.39 2.31 4.46
CA ASP A 39 -3.35 2.46 5.91
C ASP A 39 -2.58 1.29 6.52
N SER A 40 -1.40 1.57 7.07
CA SER A 40 -0.51 0.54 7.61
C SER A 40 -1.02 -0.18 8.85
N ARG A 41 -2.06 0.32 9.52
CA ARG A 41 -2.65 -0.36 10.68
C ARG A 41 -3.45 -1.60 10.28
N TYR A 42 -4.00 -1.59 9.06
CA TYR A 42 -4.92 -2.62 8.57
C TYR A 42 -4.53 -3.22 7.22
N GLY A 43 -3.58 -2.61 6.50
CA GLY A 43 -3.16 -3.09 5.18
C GLY A 43 -4.21 -2.88 4.08
N VAL A 44 -5.05 -1.84 4.20
CA VAL A 44 -6.18 -1.55 3.31
C VAL A 44 -6.06 -0.19 2.62
N LEU A 45 -6.74 -0.03 1.48
CA LEU A 45 -6.79 1.21 0.69
C LEU A 45 -7.86 2.19 1.21
N LEU A 46 -7.93 2.35 2.52
CA LEU A 46 -8.88 3.25 3.18
C LEU A 46 -8.11 4.41 3.82
N GLY A 47 -8.11 5.55 3.13
CA GLY A 47 -7.40 6.74 3.56
C GLY A 47 -6.80 7.51 2.39
N THR A 48 -6.22 8.67 2.68
CA THR A 48 -5.62 9.53 1.66
C THR A 48 -4.42 10.29 2.21
N ARG A 49 -3.30 10.20 1.51
CA ARG A 49 -2.14 11.05 1.77
C ARG A 49 -2.38 12.47 1.26
N LYS A 50 -2.11 13.47 2.09
CA LYS A 50 -1.97 14.88 1.70
C LYS A 50 -0.73 15.47 2.37
N GLY A 51 0.31 15.71 1.57
CA GLY A 51 1.61 16.17 2.07
C GLY A 51 2.24 15.15 3.04
N ASP A 52 2.55 15.62 4.24
CA ASP A 52 3.20 14.85 5.32
C ASP A 52 2.20 14.10 6.20
N GLN A 53 0.91 14.17 5.86
CA GLN A 53 -0.17 13.55 6.61
C GLN A 53 -0.86 12.46 5.79
N PHE A 54 -1.24 11.38 6.46
CA PHE A 54 -2.11 10.33 5.95
C PHE A 54 -3.40 10.33 6.77
N PHE A 55 -4.50 10.70 6.13
CA PHE A 55 -5.84 10.74 6.74
C PHE A 55 -6.47 9.35 6.61
N THR A 56 -6.79 8.73 7.73
CA THR A 56 -7.37 7.37 7.77
C THR A 56 -8.90 7.43 7.73
N PHE A 57 -9.55 6.29 7.52
CA PHE A 57 -11.02 6.21 7.43
C PHE A 57 -11.74 6.44 8.77
N ASP A 58 -11.08 6.14 9.88
CA ASP A 58 -11.58 6.30 11.25
C ASP A 58 -11.29 7.70 11.83
N GLY A 59 -10.72 8.61 11.03
CA GLY A 59 -10.49 10.00 11.41
C GLY A 59 -9.16 10.29 12.09
N GLU A 60 -8.33 9.26 12.32
CA GLU A 60 -6.95 9.46 12.75
C GLU A 60 -6.08 10.07 11.62
N VAL A 61 -4.98 10.71 12.02
CA VAL A 61 -4.00 11.26 11.09
C VAL A 61 -2.62 10.73 11.45
N LEU A 62 -2.03 9.98 10.51
CA LEU A 62 -0.69 9.42 10.65
C LEU A 62 0.33 10.32 9.94
N GLN A 63 1.59 10.32 10.39
CA GLN A 63 2.68 10.89 9.60
C GLN A 63 2.90 10.02 8.35
N ALA A 64 2.86 10.63 7.17
CA ALA A 64 2.74 9.91 5.90
C ALA A 64 3.92 8.97 5.61
N ASP A 65 5.15 9.39 5.94
CA ASP A 65 6.33 8.58 5.66
C ASP A 65 6.49 7.44 6.68
N GLY A 66 6.11 7.65 7.94
CA GLY A 66 6.03 6.61 8.96
C GLY A 66 4.97 5.56 8.64
N ASN A 67 3.83 5.99 8.10
CA ASN A 67 2.81 5.08 7.55
C ASN A 67 3.38 4.27 6.37
N ALA A 68 4.04 4.94 5.42
CA ALA A 68 4.66 4.26 4.27
C ALA A 68 5.79 3.30 4.70
N GLY A 69 6.59 3.66 5.70
CA GLY A 69 7.62 2.81 6.28
C GLY A 69 7.07 1.53 6.90
N ARG A 70 5.99 1.63 7.69
CA ARG A 70 5.29 0.45 8.24
C ARG A 70 4.70 -0.43 7.14
N ASN A 71 4.19 0.17 6.06
CA ASN A 71 3.75 -0.61 4.90
C ASN A 71 4.92 -1.33 4.20
N ILE A 72 6.10 -0.70 4.10
CA ILE A 72 7.30 -1.35 3.55
C ILE A 72 7.74 -2.53 4.44
N GLU A 73 7.74 -2.33 5.77
CA GLU A 73 8.04 -3.40 6.74
C GLU A 73 7.07 -4.57 6.60
N ALA A 74 5.76 -4.31 6.55
CA ALA A 74 4.74 -5.35 6.38
C ALA A 74 4.87 -6.14 5.08
N ARG A 75 5.53 -5.58 4.04
CA ARG A 75 5.78 -6.29 2.78
C ARG A 75 6.89 -7.35 2.87
N LEU A 76 7.68 -7.34 3.94
CA LEU A 76 8.70 -8.37 4.15
C LEU A 76 8.08 -9.75 4.32
N ASP A 77 6.97 -9.82 5.06
CA ASP A 77 6.29 -11.06 5.43
C ASP A 77 4.94 -11.23 4.71
N ASP A 78 4.69 -10.46 3.66
CA ASP A 78 3.41 -10.48 2.93
C ASP A 78 3.32 -11.73 2.02
N PRO A 79 2.38 -12.66 2.27
CA PRO A 79 2.29 -13.90 1.50
C PRO A 79 1.65 -13.71 0.13
N GLU A 80 0.92 -12.61 -0.10
CA GLU A 80 0.17 -12.35 -1.33
C GLU A 80 0.86 -11.33 -2.24
N ILE A 81 1.80 -10.52 -1.72
CA ILE A 81 2.48 -9.47 -2.48
C ILE A 81 3.98 -9.76 -2.54
N SER A 82 4.43 -10.31 -3.66
CA SER A 82 5.86 -10.58 -3.89
C SER A 82 6.58 -9.36 -4.47
N ARG A 83 7.91 -9.32 -4.29
CA ARG A 83 8.80 -8.26 -4.77
C ARG A 83 8.58 -7.87 -6.24
N PHE A 84 8.33 -8.85 -7.11
CA PHE A 84 8.31 -8.65 -8.57
C PHE A 84 6.91 -8.52 -9.16
N MET A 85 5.85 -8.57 -8.35
CA MET A 85 4.49 -8.32 -8.85
C MET A 85 4.36 -6.96 -9.49
N LYS A 86 3.59 -6.91 -10.58
CA LYS A 86 3.24 -5.66 -11.25
C LYS A 86 2.34 -4.85 -10.34
N SER A 87 2.44 -3.52 -10.47
CA SER A 87 1.59 -2.59 -9.71
C SER A 87 0.08 -2.92 -9.81
N VAL A 88 -0.40 -3.36 -10.97
CA VAL A 88 -1.82 -3.73 -11.13
C VAL A 88 -2.19 -4.94 -10.25
N GLU A 89 -1.35 -5.97 -10.21
CA GLU A 89 -1.58 -7.18 -9.39
C GLU A 89 -1.54 -6.85 -7.89
N VAL A 90 -0.59 -6.01 -7.47
CA VAL A 90 -0.52 -5.50 -6.09
C VAL A 90 -1.81 -4.79 -5.71
N ARG A 91 -2.32 -3.93 -6.60
CA ARG A 91 -3.54 -3.18 -6.36
C ARG A 91 -4.76 -4.08 -6.24
N GLU A 92 -4.86 -5.15 -7.04
CA GLU A 92 -5.93 -6.14 -6.95
C GLU A 92 -5.95 -6.84 -5.58
N VAL A 93 -4.78 -7.26 -5.08
CA VAL A 93 -4.65 -7.84 -3.73
C VAL A 93 -5.12 -6.85 -2.66
N LEU A 94 -4.66 -5.60 -2.74
CA LEU A 94 -5.04 -4.57 -1.75
C LEU A 94 -6.54 -4.23 -1.79
N ILE A 95 -7.17 -4.25 -2.97
CA ILE A 95 -8.63 -4.10 -3.09
C ILE A 95 -9.34 -5.28 -2.42
N LYS A 96 -8.91 -6.52 -2.68
CA LYS A 96 -9.49 -7.71 -2.03
C LYS A 96 -9.42 -7.63 -0.50
N ARG A 97 -8.27 -7.23 0.05
CA ARG A 97 -8.10 -6.98 1.49
C ARG A 97 -9.06 -5.91 2.00
N THR A 98 -9.20 -4.83 1.25
CA THR A 98 -10.11 -3.73 1.60
C THR A 98 -11.58 -4.17 1.61
N VAL A 99 -12.00 -4.97 0.63
CA VAL A 99 -13.35 -5.55 0.58
C VAL A 99 -13.60 -6.46 1.78
N SER A 100 -12.66 -7.37 2.08
CA SER A 100 -12.78 -8.26 3.24
C SER A 100 -12.87 -7.49 4.55
N PHE A 101 -12.04 -6.45 4.72
CA PHE A 101 -12.05 -5.59 5.90
C PHE A 101 -13.36 -4.82 6.10
N LEU A 102 -13.96 -4.32 5.02
CA LEU A 102 -15.26 -3.65 5.04
C LEU A 102 -16.39 -4.64 5.32
N GLY A 103 -16.33 -5.85 4.72
CA GLY A 103 -17.33 -6.90 4.93
C GLY A 103 -17.42 -7.34 6.40
N GLN A 104 -16.29 -7.39 7.12
CA GLN A 104 -16.25 -7.65 8.57
C GLN A 104 -16.94 -6.55 9.41
N ARG A 105 -17.31 -5.42 8.81
CA ARG A 105 -17.94 -4.26 9.45
C ARG A 105 -19.32 -3.95 8.85
N ASP A 106 -19.90 -4.89 8.11
CA ASP A 106 -21.18 -4.72 7.42
C ASP A 106 -21.20 -3.53 6.45
N LEU A 107 -20.04 -3.22 5.86
CA LEU A 107 -19.86 -2.14 4.90
C LEU A 107 -19.45 -2.68 3.53
N THR A 108 -19.82 -1.95 2.48
CA THR A 108 -19.41 -2.25 1.12
C THR A 108 -18.36 -1.26 0.62
N LEU A 109 -17.71 -1.60 -0.48
CA LEU A 109 -16.80 -0.69 -1.17
C LEU A 109 -17.54 0.56 -1.70
N LYS A 110 -18.83 0.44 -2.03
CA LYS A 110 -19.69 1.57 -2.41
C LYS A 110 -19.91 2.53 -1.24
N ASP A 111 -20.09 2.02 -0.03
CA ASP A 111 -20.19 2.85 1.18
C ASP A 111 -18.88 3.61 1.43
N ALA A 112 -17.73 2.93 1.32
CA ALA A 112 -16.42 3.55 1.49
C ALA A 112 -16.15 4.66 0.46
N ILE A 113 -16.59 4.49 -0.80
CA ILE A 113 -16.50 5.53 -1.83
C ILE A 113 -17.40 6.73 -1.49
N ARG A 114 -18.65 6.48 -1.08
CA ARG A 114 -19.60 7.53 -0.68
C ARG A 114 -19.08 8.35 0.49
N LEU A 115 -18.42 7.69 1.44
CA LEU A 115 -17.83 8.32 2.63
C LEU A 115 -16.47 8.99 2.35
N GLY A 116 -15.94 8.84 1.13
CA GLY A 116 -14.66 9.42 0.72
C GLY A 116 -13.43 8.73 1.32
N TRP A 117 -13.59 7.51 1.83
CA TRP A 117 -12.50 6.72 2.42
C TRP A 117 -11.70 5.95 1.35
N PHE A 118 -12.39 5.53 0.29
CA PHE A 118 -11.79 4.78 -0.82
C PHE A 118 -11.80 5.60 -2.11
N ASP A 119 -10.65 5.67 -2.78
CA ASP A 119 -10.50 6.37 -4.05
C ASP A 119 -10.87 5.47 -5.24
N SER A 120 -11.93 5.85 -5.96
CA SER A 120 -12.44 5.09 -7.12
C SER A 120 -11.41 4.96 -8.26
N ARG A 121 -10.38 5.82 -8.30
CA ARG A 121 -9.28 5.70 -9.27
C ARG A 121 -8.51 4.38 -9.14
N HIS A 122 -8.57 3.70 -7.99
CA HIS A 122 -7.96 2.39 -7.83
C HIS A 122 -8.53 1.32 -8.77
N PHE A 123 -9.74 1.51 -9.32
CA PHE A 123 -10.28 0.60 -10.34
C PHE A 123 -9.74 0.84 -11.75
N GLN A 124 -9.06 1.95 -12.00
CA GLN A 124 -8.61 2.31 -13.34
C GLN A 124 -7.61 1.28 -13.88
N GLY A 125 -7.97 0.61 -14.98
CA GLY A 125 -7.14 -0.39 -15.62
C GLY A 125 -7.16 -1.78 -14.96
N ILE A 126 -8.06 -2.02 -14.00
CA ILE A 126 -8.37 -3.37 -13.50
C ILE A 126 -9.45 -3.98 -14.40
N SER A 127 -9.27 -5.24 -14.83
CA SER A 127 -10.25 -5.93 -15.67
C SER A 127 -11.56 -6.16 -14.91
N LYS A 128 -12.71 -5.95 -15.57
CA LYS A 128 -14.05 -5.96 -14.96
C LYS A 128 -14.41 -7.22 -14.16
N LYS A 129 -13.75 -8.36 -14.37
CA LYS A 129 -13.99 -9.60 -13.60
C LYS A 129 -13.65 -9.48 -12.10
N ALA A 130 -12.62 -8.71 -11.74
CA ALA A 130 -12.24 -8.51 -10.33
C ALA A 130 -13.08 -7.44 -9.62
N GLY A 131 -13.64 -6.49 -10.38
CA GLY A 131 -14.55 -5.47 -9.84
C GLY A 131 -15.90 -6.02 -9.40
N VAL A 132 -16.39 -7.08 -10.04
CA VAL A 132 -17.69 -7.70 -9.73
C VAL A 132 -17.63 -8.54 -8.45
N GLU A 133 -16.51 -9.21 -8.15
CA GLU A 133 -16.34 -9.95 -6.89
C GLU A 133 -16.21 -9.01 -5.67
N SER A 134 -15.85 -7.74 -5.88
CA SER A 134 -15.81 -6.71 -4.83
C SER A 134 -17.18 -6.13 -4.45
N GLU A 135 -18.24 -6.49 -5.19
CA GLU A 135 -19.63 -6.09 -4.93
C GLU A 135 -20.42 -7.12 -4.12
N ILE A 136 -19.85 -8.30 -3.87
CA ILE A 136 -20.56 -9.39 -3.19
C ILE A 136 -20.10 -9.41 -1.73
N PRO A 137 -20.97 -9.13 -0.75
CA PRO A 137 -20.63 -9.44 0.64
C PRO A 137 -20.40 -10.95 0.71
N VAL A 138 -19.22 -11.35 1.19
CA VAL A 138 -18.98 -12.76 1.52
C VAL A 138 -19.88 -13.06 2.72
N ALA A 139 -20.97 -13.79 2.46
CA ALA A 139 -21.84 -14.37 3.47
C ALA A 139 -21.09 -15.40 4.30
#